data_AF-A0A7V9H7F5-F1
#
_entry.id   AF-A0A7V9H7F5-F1
#
_cell.length_a   1.000
_cell.length_b   1.000
_cell.length_c   1.000
_cell.angle_alpha   90.00
_cell.angle_beta   90.00
_cell.angle_gamma   90.00
#
_symmetry.space_group_name_H-M   'P 1'
#
loop_
_entity.id
_entity.type
_entity.pdbx_description
1 polymer ?
#
loop_
_entity_poly.entity_id
_entity_poly.type
_entity_poly.pdbx_seq_one_letter_code
_entity_poly.pdbx_strand_id
1 'polypeptide(L)' 'MTCKGVGCPPRELKRRGTGSLRGLPRRLRAGAVVQVFVTKKGRLGKYTRFVIRRGEAPRRVDSCARHGARRPTRCP' A
#
# COMPACT_ATOMS: atom_id res chain seq x y z
N MET A 1 5.24 3.02 1.24
CA MET A 1 4.54 1.89 0.61
C MET A 1 5.13 0.58 1.10
N THR A 2 4.29 -0.43 1.30
CA THR A 2 4.70 -1.81 1.64
C THR A 2 3.92 -2.82 0.79
N CYS A 3 4.60 -3.82 0.21
CA CYS A 3 3.97 -4.99 -0.43
C CYS A 3 4.06 -6.18 0.52
N LYS A 4 2.94 -6.85 0.82
CA LYS A 4 2.89 -8.04 1.68
C LYS A 4 2.00 -9.13 1.08
N GLY A 5 2.20 -10.37 1.52
CA GLY A 5 1.41 -11.53 1.11
C GLY A 5 2.07 -12.38 0.03
N VAL A 6 1.50 -13.57 -0.21
CA VAL A 6 2.05 -14.64 -1.07
C VAL A 6 2.25 -14.23 -2.54
N GLY A 7 1.56 -13.18 -2.99
CA GLY A 7 1.68 -12.68 -4.36
C GLY A 7 2.71 -11.56 -4.55
N CYS A 8 3.34 -11.08 -3.46
CA CYS A 8 4.43 -10.11 -3.55
C CYS A 8 5.76 -10.82 -3.88
N PRO A 9 6.69 -10.14 -4.57
CA PRO A 9 8.02 -10.67 -4.80
C PRO A 9 8.72 -11.01 -3.47
N PRO A 10 9.66 -11.98 -3.46
CA PRO A 10 10.29 -12.49 -2.24
C PRO A 10 11.01 -11.42 -1.42
N ARG A 11 11.41 -10.31 -2.05
CA ARG A 11 11.90 -9.12 -1.35
C ARG A 11 10.70 -8.26 -0.96
N GLU A 12 10.38 -8.22 0.34
CA GLU A 12 9.35 -7.34 0.89
C GLU A 12 9.65 -5.89 0.47
N LEU A 13 8.87 -5.36 -0.47
CA LEU A 13 9.11 -4.03 -1.02
C LEU A 13 8.59 -2.98 -0.03
N LYS A 14 9.46 -2.52 0.87
CA LYS A 14 9.23 -1.35 1.72
C LYS A 14 9.97 -0.15 1.14
N ARG A 15 9.24 0.87 0.68
CA ARG A 15 9.82 2.16 0.26
C ARG A 15 9.20 3.32 1.03
N ARG A 16 10.05 4.28 1.41
CA ARG A 16 9.69 5.61 1.95
C ARG A 16 10.35 6.66 1.06
N GLY A 17 9.63 7.75 0.77
CA GLY A 17 10.10 8.83 -0.10
C GLY A 17 9.18 9.11 -1.29
N THR A 18 9.42 10.22 -1.96
CA THR A 18 8.80 10.63 -3.23
C THR A 18 9.54 9.95 -4.38
N GLY A 19 8.85 9.19 -5.23
CA GLY A 19 9.48 8.57 -6.40
C GLY A 19 8.64 7.47 -7.06
N SER A 20 9.06 7.07 -8.26
CA SER A 20 8.45 5.96 -8.99
C SER A 20 8.63 4.63 -8.25
N LEU A 21 7.68 3.72 -8.41
CA LEU A 21 7.69 2.39 -7.80
C LEU A 21 8.68 1.43 -8.51
N ARG A 22 9.92 1.89 -8.76
CA ARG A 22 11.01 1.06 -9.31
C ARG A 22 11.25 -0.12 -8.37
N GLY A 23 10.91 -1.32 -8.85
CA GLY A 23 10.98 -2.58 -8.10
C GLY A 23 9.63 -3.24 -7.81
N LEU A 24 8.50 -2.55 -8.04
CA LEU A 24 7.20 -3.23 -8.08
C LEU A 24 6.99 -3.79 -9.50
N PRO A 25 6.77 -5.10 -9.66
CA PRO A 25 6.51 -5.66 -10.99
C PRO A 25 5.21 -5.09 -11.56
N ARG A 26 5.14 -4.93 -12.89
CA ARG A 26 3.93 -4.45 -13.57
C ARG A 26 2.71 -5.35 -13.34
N ARG A 27 2.95 -6.64 -13.06
CA ARG A 27 1.91 -7.63 -12.75
C ARG A 27 2.24 -8.29 -11.41
N LEU A 28 1.33 -8.15 -10.46
CA LEU A 28 1.38 -8.84 -9.18
C LEU A 28 0.49 -10.09 -9.23
N ARG A 29 0.87 -11.13 -8.48
CA ARG A 29 0.03 -12.33 -8.37
C ARG A 29 -1.13 -12.08 -7.41
N ALA A 30 -2.20 -12.87 -7.57
CA ALA A 30 -3.30 -12.88 -6.61
C ALA A 30 -2.80 -13.15 -5.19
N GLY A 31 -3.38 -12.48 -4.20
CA GLY A 31 -2.92 -12.52 -2.81
C GLY A 31 -1.82 -11.52 -2.47
N ALA A 32 -1.29 -10.77 -3.45
CA ALA A 32 -0.48 -9.60 -3.16
C ALA A 32 -1.32 -8.48 -2.52
N VAL A 33 -0.78 -7.87 -1.47
CA VAL A 33 -1.40 -6.74 -0.77
C VAL A 33 -0.45 -5.56 -0.81
N VAL A 34 -0.84 -4.51 -1.54
CA VAL A 34 -0.07 -3.27 -1.63
C VAL A 34 -0.69 -2.24 -0.70
N GLN A 35 0.10 -1.72 0.23
CA GLN A 35 -0.32 -0.69 1.17
C GLN A 35 0.45 0.60 0.87
N VAL A 36 -0.28 1.66 0.59
CA VAL A 36 0.26 2.98 0.28
C VAL A 36 -0.08 3.93 1.41
N PHE A 37 0.94 4.59 1.94
CA PHE A 37 0.83 5.60 2.99
C PHE A 37 1.32 6.92 2.39
N VAL A 38 0.44 7.91 2.35
CA VAL A 38 0.73 9.28 1.91
C VAL A 38 0.55 10.16 3.14
N THR A 39 1.64 10.43 3.85
CA THR A 39 1.60 11.14 5.14
C THR A 39 2.57 12.31 5.13
N LYS A 40 2.17 13.44 5.72
CA LYS A 40 3.03 14.59 6.00
C LYS A 40 2.95 14.93 7.49
N LYS A 41 4.08 15.30 8.12
CA LYS A 41 4.10 15.72 9.53
C LYS A 41 3.09 16.85 9.75
N GLY A 42 2.31 16.78 10.83
CA GLY A 42 1.29 17.78 11.17
C GLY A 42 0.01 17.76 10.32
N ARG A 43 -0.16 16.79 9.40
CA ARG A 43 -1.40 16.63 8.62
C ARG A 43 -1.96 15.22 8.71
N LEU A 44 -3.28 15.10 8.58
CA LEU A 44 -3.91 13.81 8.35
C LEU A 44 -3.52 13.30 6.97
N GLY A 45 -2.91 12.13 6.91
CA GLY A 45 -2.49 11.50 5.67
C GLY A 45 -3.55 10.57 5.11
N LYS A 46 -3.31 10.11 3.89
CA LYS A 46 -4.12 9.11 3.20
C LYS A 46 -3.47 7.73 3.29
N TYR A 47 -4.30 6.73 3.47
CA TYR A 47 -3.95 5.34 3.37
C TYR A 47 -4.79 4.67 2.29
N THR A 48 -4.15 3.89 1.43
CA THR A 48 -4.86 3.08 0.44
C THR A 48 -4.29 1.66 0.45
N ARG A 49 -5.18 0.68 0.58
CA ARG A 49 -4.85 -0.75 0.51
C ARG A 49 -5.42 -1.33 -0.78
N PHE A 50 -4.56 -1.98 -1.55
CA PHE A 50 -4.93 -2.76 -2.72
C PHE A 50 -4.71 -4.24 -2.43
N VAL A 51 -5.74 -5.05 -2.67
CA VAL A 51 -5.64 -6.51 -2.64
C VAL A 51 -5.77 -7.02 -4.07
N ILE A 52 -4.72 -7.65 -4.57
CA ILE A 52 -4.70 -8.22 -5.92
C ILE A 52 -5.49 -9.53 -5.90
N ARG A 53 -6.46 -9.63 -6.80
CA ARG A 53 -7.37 -10.76 -6.94
C ARG A 53 -7.09 -11.49 -8.25
N ARG A 54 -7.45 -12.76 -8.32
CA ARG A 54 -7.24 -13.58 -9.52
C ARG A 54 -8.31 -13.22 -10.54
N GLY A 55 -7.91 -12.76 -11.72
CA GLY A 55 -8.82 -12.46 -12.84
C GLY A 55 -9.72 -11.24 -12.63
N GLU A 56 -9.59 -10.52 -11.53
CA GLU A 56 -10.42 -9.36 -11.19
C GLU A 56 -9.58 -8.11 -10.92
N ALA A 57 -10.23 -6.94 -11.02
CA ALA A 57 -9.64 -5.69 -10.59
C ALA A 57 -9.24 -5.74 -9.08
N PRO A 58 -8.12 -5.11 -8.70
CA PRO A 58 -7.71 -5.04 -7.30
C PRO A 58 -8.82 -4.48 -6.40
N ARG A 59 -9.06 -5.12 -5.25
CA ARG A 59 -9.93 -4.53 -4.25
C ARG A 59 -9.20 -3.35 -3.60
N ARG A 60 -9.78 -2.16 -3.69
CA ARG A 60 -9.24 -0.93 -3.12
C ARG A 60 -9.99 -0.55 -1.86
N VAL A 61 -9.27 -0.20 -0.80
CA VAL A 61 -9.82 0.35 0.44
C VAL A 61 -9.03 1.59 0.80
N ASP A 62 -9.70 2.74 0.91
CA ASP A 62 -9.12 4.00 1.35
C ASP A 62 -9.45 4.24 2.83
N SER A 63 -8.51 4.82 3.57
CA SER A 63 -8.65 5.18 4.98
C SER A 63 -7.70 6.34 5.29
N CYS A 64 -7.73 6.85 6.51
CA CYS A 64 -6.85 7.92 6.96
C CYS A 64 -5.68 7.34 7.76
N ALA A 65 -4.52 7.98 7.68
CA ALA A 65 -3.35 7.59 8.46
C ALA A 65 -2.60 8.81 8.95
N ARG A 66 -2.38 8.91 10.26
CA ARG A 66 -1.49 9.93 10.83
C ARG A 66 -0.04 9.61 10.49
N HIS A 67 0.78 10.65 10.39
CA HIS A 67 2.22 10.49 10.17
C HIS A 67 2.85 9.61 11.27
N GLY A 68 3.56 8.56 10.88
CA GLY A 68 4.18 7.60 11.81
C GLY A 68 3.24 6.53 12.37
N ALA A 69 1.92 6.61 12.11
CA ALA A 69 0.98 5.61 12.59
C ALA A 69 1.21 4.25 11.90
N ARG A 70 1.26 3.18 12.69
CA ARG A 70 1.37 1.79 12.18
C ARG A 70 0.02 1.25 11.68
N ARG A 71 -1.09 1.83 12.13
CA ARG A 71 -2.45 1.41 11.78
C ARG A 71 -3.24 2.60 11.20
N PRO A 72 -3.89 2.42 10.04
CA PRO A 72 -4.82 3.41 9.51
C PRO A 72 -6.12 3.42 10.33
N THR A 73 -6.81 4.56 10.35
CA THR A 73 -8.11 4.77 11.00
C THR A 73 -9.15 5.12 9.95
N ARG A 74 -10.44 4.96 10.29
CA ARG A 74 -11.51 5.54 9.49
C ARG A 74 -11.27 7.05 9.37
N CYS A 75 -11.50 7.60 8.17
CA CYS A 75 -11.50 9.04 8.02
C CYS A 75 -12.71 9.60 8.78
N PRO A 76 -12.57 10.78 9.41
CA PRO A 76 -13.72 11.54 9.89
C PRO A 76 -14.64 11.90 8.72
#